data_AF-A0A2V7SJC4-F1
#
_entry.id   AF-A0A2V7SJC4-F1
#
_cell.length_a   1.000
_cell.length_b   1.000
_cell.length_c   1.000
_cell.angle_alpha   90.00
_cell.angle_beta   90.00
_cell.angle_gamma   90.00
#
_symmetry.space_group_name_H-M   'P 1'
#
loop_
_entity.id
_entity.type
_entity.pdbx_description
1 polymer ?
#
loop_
_entity_poly.entity_id
_entity_poly.type
_entity_poly.pdbx_seq_one_letter_code
_entity_poly.pdbx_strand_id
1 'polypeptide(L)' 'MTLEQTLARLEEIVARLDEERMDLGEALALFEEGVAHLRNAAGVLTEADARVKRLTELADGAFALEDLDD' A
#
# COMPACT_ATOMS: atom_id res chain seq x y z
N MET A 1 3.39 -6.47 -8.00
CA MET A 1 2.29 -6.93 -7.11
C MET A 1 1.18 -5.92 -7.18
N THR A 2 -0.07 -6.34 -7.01
CA THR A 2 -1.19 -5.42 -6.72
C THR A 2 -1.20 -5.06 -5.23
N LEU A 3 -2.06 -4.12 -4.83
CA LEU A 3 -2.20 -3.77 -3.41
C LEU A 3 -2.72 -4.97 -2.61
N GLU A 4 -3.69 -5.72 -3.16
CA GLU A 4 -4.27 -6.91 -2.54
C GLU A 4 -3.22 -8.02 -2.34
N GLN A 5 -2.33 -8.21 -3.31
CA GLN A 5 -1.21 -9.15 -3.18
C GLN A 5 -0.21 -8.71 -2.10
N THR A 6 -0.02 -7.40 -1.95
CA THR A 6 0.86 -6.83 -0.91
C THR A 6 0.25 -6.99 0.48
N LEU A 7 -1.06 -6.80 0.61
CA LEU A 7 -1.80 -7.03 1.85
C LEU A 7 -1.80 -8.52 2.25
N ALA A 8 -2.12 -9.43 1.32
CA ALA A 8 -2.07 -10.87 1.57
C ALA A 8 -0.67 -11.33 2.01
N ARG A 9 0.40 -10.78 1.40
CA ARG A 9 1.77 -11.09 1.82
C ARG A 9 2.12 -10.54 3.21
N LEU A 10 1.60 -9.35 3.56
CA LEU A 10 1.75 -8.80 4.91
C LEU A 10 1.02 -9.64 5.96
N GLU A 11 -0.17 -10.16 5.65
CA GLU A 11 -0.92 -11.09 6.50
C GLU A 11 -0.14 -12.40 6.72
N GLU A 12 0.46 -12.98 5.67
CA GLU A 12 1.37 -14.13 5.79
C GLU A 12 2.59 -13.85 6.69
N ILE A 13 3.21 -12.67 6.52
CA ILE A 13 4.37 -12.26 7.33
C ILE A 13 3.99 -12.14 8.81
N VAL A 14 2.84 -11.51 9.12
CA VAL A 14 2.34 -11.39 10.49
C VAL A 14 2.00 -12.76 11.07
N ALA A 15 1.30 -13.62 10.32
CA ALA A 15 0.95 -14.97 10.78
C ALA A 15 2.19 -15.82 11.08
N ARG A 16 3.26 -15.68 10.28
CA ARG A 16 4.55 -16.33 10.58
C ARG A 16 5.21 -15.74 11.82
N LEU A 17 5.27 -14.41 11.96
CA LEU A 17 5.94 -13.75 13.09
C LEU A 17 5.30 -14.07 14.47
N ASP A 18 4.06 -14.56 14.49
CA ASP A 18 3.35 -15.03 15.69
C ASP A 18 3.69 -16.49 16.09
N GLU A 19 4.50 -17.21 15.28
CA GLU A 19 4.94 -18.57 15.58
C GLU A 19 5.94 -18.62 16.76
N GLU A 20 5.62 -19.38 17.82
CA GLU A 20 6.40 -19.46 19.09
C GLU A 20 7.90 -19.84 18.96
N ARG A 21 8.36 -20.31 17.78
CA ARG A 21 9.71 -20.89 17.58
C ARG A 21 10.39 -20.44 16.30
N MET A 22 10.34 -19.14 16.01
CA MET A 22 11.12 -18.54 14.93
C MET A 22 12.57 -18.24 15.36
N ASP A 23 13.53 -18.40 14.45
CA ASP A 23 14.89 -17.88 14.65
C ASP A 23 14.94 -16.35 14.52
N LEU A 24 15.81 -15.68 15.29
CA LEU A 24 15.93 -14.23 15.26
C LEU A 24 16.31 -13.68 13.87
N GLY A 25 17.16 -14.39 13.11
CA GLY A 25 17.53 -14.01 11.76
C GLY A 25 16.35 -14.09 10.78
N GLU A 26 15.51 -15.11 10.91
CA GLU A 26 14.27 -15.25 10.12
C GLU A 26 13.26 -14.16 10.48
N ALA A 27 13.10 -13.84 11.77
CA ALA A 27 12.21 -12.78 12.24
C ALA A 27 12.64 -11.40 11.71
N LEU A 28 13.93 -11.10 11.73
CA LEU A 28 14.47 -9.86 11.17
C LEU A 28 14.26 -9.79 9.64
N ALA A 29 14.51 -10.88 8.91
CA ALA A 29 14.29 -10.93 7.46
C ALA A 29 12.81 -10.72 7.08
N LEU A 30 11.88 -11.36 7.80
CA LEU A 30 10.44 -11.16 7.60
C LEU A 30 9.98 -9.74 7.96
N PHE A 31 10.55 -9.15 9.02
CA PHE A 31 10.26 -7.77 9.39
C PHE A 31 10.75 -6.76 8.32
N GLU A 32 11.97 -6.95 7.80
CA GLU A 32 12.51 -6.13 6.70
C GLU A 32 11.67 -6.27 5.43
N GLU A 33 11.22 -7.49 5.08
CA GLU A 33 10.30 -7.74 3.98
C GLU A 33 8.97 -6.97 4.17
N GLY A 34 8.38 -7.07 5.37
CA GLY A 34 7.14 -6.37 5.73
C GLY A 34 7.26 -4.85 5.63
N VAL A 35 8.38 -4.27 6.10
CA VAL A 35 8.64 -2.82 5.97
C VAL A 35 8.77 -2.39 4.50
N ALA A 36 9.38 -3.23 3.64
CA ALA A 36 9.46 -2.95 2.20
C ALA A 36 8.07 -2.98 1.52
N HIS A 37 7.24 -3.98 1.85
CA HIS A 37 5.86 -4.09 1.35
C HIS A 37 4.98 -2.92 1.82
N LEU A 38 5.06 -2.52 3.10
CA LEU A 38 4.33 -1.37 3.63
C LEU A 38 4.69 -0.05 2.91
N ARG A 39 5.98 0.18 2.64
CA ARG A 39 6.43 1.35 1.88
C ARG A 39 5.90 1.36 0.44
N ASN A 40 5.87 0.20 -0.20
CA ASN A 40 5.31 0.04 -1.55
C ASN A 40 3.80 0.33 -1.56
N ALA A 41 3.04 -0.29 -0.66
CA ALA A 41 1.60 -0.06 -0.50
C ALA A 41 1.27 1.43 -0.25
N ALA A 42 2.04 2.11 0.62
CA ALA A 42 1.89 3.53 0.87
C ALA A 42 2.14 4.39 -0.39
N GLY A 43 3.13 4.02 -1.22
CA GLY A 43 3.38 4.65 -2.51
C GLY A 43 2.20 4.51 -3.49
N VAL A 44 1.71 3.28 -3.67
CA VAL A 44 0.53 2.98 -4.52
C VAL A 44 -0.71 3.74 -4.06
N LEU A 45 -0.96 3.80 -2.75
CA LEU A 45 -2.06 4.56 -2.18
C LEU A 45 -1.90 6.08 -2.39
N THR A 46 -0.68 6.60 -2.28
CA THR A 46 -0.39 8.03 -2.56
C THR A 46 -0.62 8.37 -4.03
N GLU A 47 -0.23 7.49 -4.96
CA GLU A 47 -0.49 7.65 -6.40
C GLU A 47 -2.00 7.61 -6.71
N ALA A 48 -2.72 6.64 -6.13
CA ALA A 48 -4.17 6.53 -6.28
C ALA A 48 -4.91 7.75 -5.72
N ASP A 49 -4.52 8.23 -4.53
CA ASP A 49 -5.04 9.43 -3.90
C ASP A 49 -4.77 10.68 -4.75
N ALA A 50 -3.54 10.88 -5.25
CA ALA A 50 -3.21 11.98 -6.17
C ALA A 50 -3.98 11.92 -7.51
N ARG A 51 -4.39 10.72 -7.94
CA ARG A 51 -5.19 10.49 -9.15
C ARG A 51 -6.70 10.65 -8.92
N VAL A 52 -7.19 10.52 -7.69
CA VAL A 52 -8.59 10.78 -7.27
C VAL A 52 -8.80 12.21 -6.79
N LYS A 53 -7.77 12.87 -6.23
CA LYS A 53 -7.77 14.30 -5.88
C LYS A 53 -7.96 15.18 -7.09
N ARG A 54 -7.36 14.75 -8.19
CA ARG A 54 -7.92 14.97 -9.52
C ARG A 54 -9.32 14.34 -9.56
N LEU A 55 -10.36 15.17 -9.34
CA LEU A 55 -11.77 14.90 -9.66
C LEU A 55 -12.58 16.20 -9.62
N THR A 56 -12.94 16.74 -10.79
CA THR A 56 -13.66 18.02 -10.92
C THR A 56 -14.76 18.00 -11.97
N GLU A 57 -16.01 18.13 -11.56
CA GLU A 57 -17.18 18.02 -12.46
C GLU A 57 -17.40 19.23 -13.39
N LEU A 58 -17.82 18.95 -14.63
CA LEU A 58 -18.16 19.90 -15.69
C LEU A 58 -19.65 20.30 -15.64
N ALA A 59 -19.97 21.42 -16.29
CA ALA A 59 -21.29 22.07 -16.24
C ALA A 59 -22.48 21.24 -16.79
N ASP A 60 -22.22 20.10 -17.42
CA ASP A 60 -23.20 19.14 -17.95
C ASP A 60 -23.39 17.88 -17.08
N GLY A 61 -22.69 17.78 -15.94
CA GLY A 61 -22.77 16.65 -15.01
C GLY A 61 -21.72 15.56 -15.25
N ALA A 62 -20.58 15.90 -15.86
CA ALA A 62 -19.50 14.97 -16.19
C ALA A 62 -18.21 15.25 -15.40
N PHE A 63 -17.66 14.24 -14.72
CA PHE A 63 -16.41 14.40 -13.96
C PHE A 63 -15.18 14.60 -14.89
N ALA A 64 -14.56 15.78 -14.83
CA ALA A 64 -13.15 16.01 -15.20
C ALA A 64 -12.24 15.80 -13.96
N LEU A 65 -11.03 16.36 -13.96
CA LEU A 65 -9.93 16.04 -13.04
C LEU A 65 -9.00 17.28 -12.84
N GLU A 66 -8.76 17.76 -11.61
CA GLU A 66 -7.94 18.98 -11.31
C GLU A 66 -6.89 18.77 -10.21
N ASP A 67 -5.71 19.36 -10.38
CA ASP A 67 -4.52 19.12 -9.53
C ASP A 67 -4.52 19.90 -8.20
N LEU A 68 -3.72 19.40 -7.26
CA LEU A 68 -3.59 19.94 -5.90
C LEU A 68 -2.28 20.75 -5.82
N ASP A 69 -2.43 22.08 -5.84
CA ASP A 69 -1.42 23.17 -5.87
C ASP A 69 -1.10 23.75 -7.27
N ASP A 70 -0.86 25.08 -7.26
CA ASP A 70 -0.40 25.99 -8.35
C ASP A 70 1.11 26.28 -8.13
#